data_AF-G7Q037-F1
#
_entry.id   AF-G7Q037-F1
#
_cell.length_a   1.000
_cell.length_b   1.000
_cell.length_c   1.000
_cell.angle_alpha   90.00
_cell.angle_beta   90.00
_cell.angle_gamma   90.00
#
_symmetry.space_group_name_H-M   'P 1'
#
loop_
_entity.id
_entity.type
_entity.pdbx_description
1 polymer ?
#
loop_
_entity_poly.entity_id
_entity_poly.type
_entity_poly.pdbx_seq_one_letter_code
_entity_poly.pdbx_strand_id
1 'polypeptide(L)'
;VFCGHEHTLSNLEFAQKVEPCNDHVRAKLSWAKKRDEDDVPTVPSTLGEERLYNPFLRVAEEPVRKFTGKAVPTDVPEALYKERARFEQAGEPRQPQARALLALQWGLLSAAPQE
;
A
#
# COMPACT_ATOMS: atom_id res chain seq x y z
N VAL A 1 9.90 -11.74 -10.77
CA VAL A 1 10.29 -10.52 -10.06
C VAL A 1 10.48 -10.90 -8.61
N PHE A 2 11.71 -10.77 -8.12
CA PHE A 2 12.04 -10.92 -6.70
C PHE A 2 12.27 -9.51 -6.17
N CYS A 3 11.32 -8.98 -5.40
CA CYS A 3 11.40 -7.64 -4.81
C CYS A 3 12.15 -7.66 -3.47
N GLY A 4 12.64 -6.50 -3.04
CA GLY A 4 13.42 -6.38 -1.80
C GLY A 4 12.59 -6.36 -0.51
N HIS A 5 11.27 -6.19 -0.61
CA HIS A 5 10.37 -6.07 0.54
C HIS A 5 9.04 -6.78 0.28
N GLU A 6 8.44 -7.31 1.35
CA GLU A 6 7.12 -7.93 1.35
C GLU A 6 6.06 -6.84 1.59
N HIS A 7 5.61 -6.21 0.49
CA HIS A 7 4.58 -5.16 0.51
C HIS A 7 3.38 -5.52 -0.35
N THR A 8 3.24 -6.78 -0.76
CA THR A 8 2.28 -7.20 -1.77
C THR A 8 0.83 -6.93 -1.36
N LEU A 9 0.47 -7.15 -0.09
CA LEU A 9 -0.87 -6.83 0.40
C LEU A 9 -1.21 -5.34 0.30
N SER A 10 -0.41 -4.48 0.94
CA SER A 10 -0.61 -3.02 0.88
C SER A 10 -0.60 -2.48 -0.55
N ASN A 11 0.30 -2.99 -1.40
CA ASN A 11 0.36 -2.63 -2.82
C ASN A 11 -0.94 -3.02 -3.56
N LEU A 12 -1.50 -4.20 -3.30
CA LEU A 12 -2.72 -4.69 -3.93
C LEU A 12 -3.98 -4.00 -3.41
N GLU A 13 -4.01 -3.62 -2.13
CA GLU A 13 -5.09 -2.81 -1.56
C GLU A 13 -5.11 -1.41 -2.18
N PHE A 14 -3.93 -0.79 -2.35
CA PHE A 14 -3.82 0.45 -3.11
C PHE A 14 -4.26 0.25 -4.57
N ALA A 15 -3.81 -0.82 -5.23
CA ALA A 15 -4.25 -1.14 -6.59
C ALA A 15 -5.78 -1.30 -6.69
N GLN A 16 -6.42 -1.89 -5.67
CA GLN A 16 -7.88 -2.05 -5.62
C GLN A 16 -8.59 -0.70 -5.47
N LYS A 17 -8.00 0.25 -4.74
CA LYS A 17 -8.49 1.64 -4.69
C LYS A 17 -8.39 2.33 -6.05
N VAL A 18 -7.30 2.12 -6.79
CA VAL A 18 -7.06 2.75 -8.10
C VAL A 18 -7.97 2.14 -9.18
N GLU A 19 -8.09 0.81 -9.21
CA GLU A 19 -8.89 0.07 -10.21
C GLU A 19 -9.88 -0.90 -9.52
N PRO A 20 -11.00 -0.41 -8.96
CA PRO A 20 -11.94 -1.25 -8.18
C PRO A 20 -12.62 -2.36 -9.01
N CYS A 21 -12.72 -2.16 -10.32
CA CYS A 21 -13.30 -3.11 -11.27
C CYS A 21 -12.28 -4.04 -11.93
N ASN A 22 -11.00 -4.00 -11.53
CA ASN A 22 -9.98 -4.90 -12.09
C ASN A 22 -10.01 -6.26 -11.38
N ASP A 23 -10.54 -7.28 -12.07
CA ASP A 23 -10.65 -8.63 -11.53
C ASP A 23 -9.29 -9.28 -11.23
N HIS A 24 -8.23 -8.91 -11.97
CA HIS A 24 -6.87 -9.41 -11.69
C HIS A 24 -6.34 -8.90 -10.35
N VAL A 25 -6.62 -7.64 -10.01
CA VAL A 25 -6.26 -7.07 -8.69
C VAL A 25 -7.00 -7.83 -7.59
N ARG A 26 -8.31 -8.05 -7.75
CA ARG A 26 -9.13 -8.76 -6.76
C ARG A 26 -8.65 -10.18 -6.54
N ALA A 27 -8.40 -10.92 -7.63
CA ALA A 27 -7.91 -12.29 -7.57
C ALA A 27 -6.52 -12.37 -6.92
N LYS A 28 -5.59 -11.47 -7.29
CA LYS A 28 -4.24 -11.44 -6.71
C LYS A 28 -4.27 -11.04 -5.23
N LEU A 29 -5.15 -10.12 -4.83
CA LEU A 29 -5.33 -9.73 -3.44
C LEU A 29 -5.85 -10.90 -2.59
N SER A 30 -6.86 -11.63 -3.05
CA SER A 30 -7.34 -12.83 -2.36
C SER A 30 -6.25 -13.90 -2.23
N TRP A 31 -5.46 -14.11 -3.28
CA TRP A 31 -4.32 -15.02 -3.24
C TRP A 31 -3.24 -14.57 -2.24
N ALA A 32 -2.93 -13.27 -2.21
CA ALA A 32 -1.92 -12.72 -1.30
C ALA A 32 -2.37 -12.82 0.17
N LYS A 33 -3.66 -12.56 0.46
CA LYS A 33 -4.22 -12.69 1.81
C LYS A 33 -4.10 -14.12 2.34
N LYS A 34 -4.44 -15.09 1.51
CA LYS A 34 -4.29 -16.51 1.88
C LYS A 34 -2.83 -16.87 2.18
N ARG A 35 -1.88 -16.35 1.40
CA ARG A 35 -0.45 -16.60 1.64
C ARG A 35 0.07 -15.96 2.92
N ASP A 36 -0.41 -14.76 3.22
CA ASP A 36 -0.11 -14.06 4.48
C ASP A 36 -0.64 -14.83 5.69
N GLU A 37 -1.87 -15.35 5.61
CA GLU A 37 -2.46 -16.25 6.62
C GLU A 37 -1.65 -17.54 6.82
N ASP A 38 -1.07 -18.07 5.73
CA ASP A 38 -0.23 -19.28 5.73
C ASP A 38 1.25 -19.00 6.07
N ASP A 39 1.64 -17.74 6.37
CA ASP A 39 3.02 -17.28 6.59
C ASP A 39 3.98 -17.63 5.43
N VAL A 40 3.46 -17.60 4.20
CA VAL A 40 4.19 -17.90 2.96
C VAL A 40 4.51 -16.60 2.20
N PRO A 41 5.76 -16.40 1.76
CA PRO A 41 6.12 -15.23 0.96
C PRO A 41 5.29 -15.12 -0.33
N THR A 42 5.01 -13.89 -0.76
CA THR A 42 4.29 -13.64 -2.02
C THR A 42 5.23 -13.52 -3.23
N VAL A 43 6.54 -13.56 -3.00
CA VAL A 43 7.54 -13.65 -4.06
C VAL A 43 7.77 -15.11 -4.50
N PRO A 44 8.13 -15.35 -5.77
CA PRO A 44 8.23 -14.38 -6.86
C PRO A 44 6.89 -14.14 -7.58
N SER A 45 6.77 -12.99 -8.24
CA SER A 45 5.78 -12.75 -9.31
C SER A 45 6.42 -12.85 -10.71
N THR A 46 5.65 -12.71 -11.78
CA THR A 46 6.17 -12.54 -13.15
C THR A 46 5.88 -11.13 -13.68
N LEU A 47 6.70 -10.64 -14.61
CA LEU A 47 6.44 -9.32 -15.22
C LEU A 47 5.11 -9.29 -16.00
N GLY A 48 4.70 -10.42 -16.57
CA GLY A 48 3.40 -10.57 -17.23
C GLY A 48 2.24 -10.35 -16.26
N GLU A 49 2.31 -10.95 -15.07
CA GLU A 49 1.33 -10.74 -14.01
C GLU A 49 1.32 -9.29 -13.50
N GLU A 50 2.50 -8.70 -13.25
CA GLU A 50 2.59 -7.32 -12.75
C GLU A 50 1.88 -6.32 -13.69
N ARG A 51 1.92 -6.52 -15.00
CA ARG A 51 1.21 -5.65 -15.97
C ARG A 51 -0.32 -5.73 -15.86
N LEU A 52 -0.87 -6.75 -15.20
CA LEU A 52 -2.32 -6.94 -15.04
C LEU A 52 -2.89 -6.21 -13.82
N TYR A 53 -2.12 -6.09 -12.74
CA TYR A 53 -2.61 -5.52 -11.47
C TYR A 53 -1.79 -4.34 -10.93
N ASN A 54 -0.55 -4.12 -11.38
CA ASN A 54 0.30 -3.08 -10.81
C ASN A 54 -0.04 -1.72 -11.43
N PRO A 55 -0.60 -0.75 -10.66
CA PRO A 55 -1.05 0.52 -11.21
C PRO A 55 0.11 1.34 -11.80
N PHE A 56 1.34 1.16 -11.30
CA PHE A 56 2.53 1.86 -11.80
C PHE A 56 3.02 1.34 -13.16
N LEU A 57 2.66 0.11 -13.54
CA LEU A 57 2.93 -0.44 -14.86
C LEU A 57 1.76 -0.26 -15.84
N ARG A 58 0.63 0.25 -15.35
CA ARG A 58 -0.64 0.40 -16.07
C ARG A 58 -1.01 1.86 -16.30
N VAL A 59 -0.04 2.77 -16.28
CA VAL A 59 -0.25 4.22 -16.39
C VAL A 59 -0.89 4.69 -17.71
N ALA A 60 -0.83 3.86 -18.76
CA ALA A 60 -1.49 4.12 -20.03
C ALA A 60 -2.97 3.70 -20.04
N GLU A 61 -3.38 2.85 -19.11
CA GLU A 61 -4.74 2.30 -19.05
C GLU A 61 -5.76 3.37 -18.65
N GLU A 62 -6.92 3.33 -19.30
CA GLU A 62 -7.98 4.31 -19.09
C GLU A 62 -8.45 4.39 -17.61
N PRO A 63 -8.64 3.27 -16.87
CA PRO A 63 -9.05 3.31 -15.47
C PRO A 63 -8.07 4.08 -14.57
N VAL A 64 -6.76 3.89 -14.78
CA VAL A 64 -5.70 4.55 -13.98
C VAL A 64 -5.63 6.05 -14.30
N ARG A 65 -5.81 6.41 -15.57
CA ARG A 65 -5.90 7.81 -16.02
C ARG A 65 -7.13 8.51 -15.47
N LYS A 66 -8.28 7.83 -15.45
CA LYS A 66 -9.52 8.33 -14.83
C LYS A 66 -9.36 8.55 -13.33
N PHE A 67 -8.76 7.59 -12.62
CA PHE A 67 -8.50 7.71 -11.18
C PHE A 67 -7.63 8.92 -10.84
N THR A 68 -6.56 9.15 -11.61
CA THR A 68 -5.64 10.28 -11.40
C THR A 68 -6.13 11.61 -11.98
N GLY A 69 -7.17 11.59 -12.82
CA GLY A 69 -7.64 12.75 -13.57
C GLY A 69 -6.63 13.28 -14.60
N LYS A 70 -5.64 12.46 -15.00
CA LYS A 70 -4.58 12.84 -15.94
C LYS A 70 -4.81 12.21 -17.31
N ALA A 71 -4.87 13.04 -18.34
CA ALA A 71 -5.03 12.57 -19.71
C ALA A 71 -3.70 12.08 -20.31
N VAL A 72 -2.57 12.67 -19.96
CA VAL A 72 -1.26 12.28 -20.53
C VAL A 72 -0.63 11.21 -19.64
N PRO A 73 -0.21 10.05 -20.17
CA PRO A 73 0.40 8.97 -19.37
C PRO A 73 1.65 9.39 -18.59
N THR A 74 2.39 10.38 -19.08
CA THR A 74 3.61 10.89 -18.42
C THR A 74 3.33 11.59 -17.08
N ASP A 75 2.12 12.14 -16.89
CA ASP A 75 1.75 12.87 -15.67
C ASP A 75 1.09 11.95 -14.61
N VAL A 76 0.69 10.74 -15.01
CA VAL A 76 0.01 9.76 -14.15
C VAL A 76 0.90 9.28 -13.00
N PRO A 77 2.20 8.95 -13.19
CA PRO A 77 3.05 8.47 -12.10
C PRO A 77 3.14 9.42 -10.91
N GLU A 78 3.32 10.72 -11.14
CA GLU A 78 3.43 11.70 -10.06
C GLU A 78 2.15 11.76 -9.21
N ALA A 79 0.99 11.73 -9.86
CA ALA A 79 -0.30 11.67 -9.18
C ALA A 79 -0.47 10.38 -8.38
N LEU A 80 -0.09 9.23 -8.95
CA LEU A 80 -0.14 7.94 -8.26
C LEU A 80 0.77 7.90 -7.02
N TYR A 81 1.99 8.42 -7.11
CA TYR A 81 2.90 8.48 -5.95
C TYR A 81 2.33 9.35 -4.82
N LYS A 82 1.73 10.50 -5.15
CA LYS A 82 1.06 11.36 -4.16
C LYS A 82 -0.13 10.65 -3.51
N GLU A 83 -0.95 9.97 -4.29
CA GLU A 83 -2.10 9.21 -3.78
C GLU A 83 -1.68 8.00 -2.94
N ARG A 84 -0.60 7.31 -3.32
CA ARG A 84 -0.03 6.21 -2.54
C ARG A 84 0.51 6.69 -1.20
N ALA A 85 1.26 7.79 -1.18
CA ALA A 85 1.77 8.36 0.07
C ALA A 85 0.64 8.75 1.03
N ARG A 86 -0.46 9.32 0.51
CA ARG A 86 -1.67 9.61 1.30
C ARG A 86 -2.32 8.34 1.83
N PHE A 87 -2.36 7.27 1.02
CA PHE A 87 -2.93 5.98 1.39
C PHE A 87 -2.15 5.32 2.53
N GLU A 88 -0.82 5.30 2.45
CA GLU A 88 0.06 4.76 3.50
C GLU A 88 -0.10 5.55 4.82
N GLN A 89 -0.16 6.88 4.76
CA GLN A 89 -0.40 7.73 5.93
C GLN A 89 -1.79 7.56 6.57
N ALA A 90 -2.79 7.10 5.80
CA ALA A 90 -4.14 6.88 6.30
C ALA A 90 -4.30 5.51 6.99
N GLY A 91 -3.48 4.52 6.61
CA GLY A 91 -3.50 3.16 7.16
C GLY A 91 -2.62 2.97 8.39
N GLU A 92 -1.64 3.85 8.62
CA GLU A 92 -0.80 3.79 9.82
C GLU A 92 -1.61 4.26 11.04
N PRO A 93 -1.82 3.41 12.07
CA PRO A 93 -2.36 3.88 13.33
C PRO A 93 -1.46 5.03 13.79
N ARG A 94 -2.02 6.16 14.23
CA ARG A 94 -1.25 7.17 14.96
C ARG A 94 -0.69 6.49 16.20
N GLN A 95 0.49 5.90 16.09
CA GLN A 95 1.21 5.43 17.26
C GLN A 95 1.35 6.66 18.14
N PRO A 96 0.89 6.64 19.42
CA PRO A 96 1.41 7.61 20.35
C PRO A 96 2.91 7.46 20.26
N GLN A 97 3.54 8.55 19.78
CA GLN A 97 4.92 8.63 19.29
C GLN A 97 5.74 7.56 19.99
N ALA A 98 6.34 6.60 19.29
CA ALA A 98 7.04 5.47 19.95
C ALA A 98 8.00 5.96 21.06
N ARG A 99 8.53 7.19 20.93
CA ARG A 99 9.23 7.96 21.96
C ARG A 99 8.44 8.19 23.27
N ALA A 100 7.18 8.55 23.23
CA ALA A 100 6.31 8.74 24.39
C ALA A 100 6.01 7.42 25.12
N LEU A 101 5.77 6.33 24.39
CA LEU A 101 5.61 5.00 24.99
C LEU A 101 6.91 4.49 25.61
N LEU A 102 8.04 4.63 24.91
CA LEU A 102 9.37 4.34 25.46
C LEU A 102 9.72 5.24 26.65
N ALA A 103 9.36 6.53 26.61
CA ALA A 103 9.58 7.46 27.70
C ALA A 103 8.73 7.12 28.94
N LEU A 104 7.49 6.66 28.77
CA LEU A 104 6.67 6.14 29.87
C LEU A 104 7.24 4.83 30.41
N GLN A 105 7.65 3.91 29.54
CA GLN A 105 8.26 2.63 29.92
C GLN A 105 9.60 2.82 30.67
N TRP A 106 10.36 3.86 30.31
CA TRP A 106 11.64 4.20 30.94
C TRP A 106 11.50 5.27 32.05
N GLY A 107 10.27 5.64 32.43
CA GLY A 107 10.03 6.58 33.53
C GLY A 107 10.47 8.03 33.29
N LEU A 108 10.72 8.42 32.04
CA LEU A 108 11.09 9.79 31.64
C LEU A 108 9.88 10.75 31.62
N LEU A 109 8.67 10.23 31.69
CA LEU A 109 7.43 10.99 31.86
C LEU A 109 6.71 10.45 33.10
N SER A 110 6.72 11.22 34.20
CA SER A 110 5.90 10.89 35.37
C SER A 110 4.46 11.27 35.07
N ALA A 111 3.50 10.36 35.30
CA ALA A 111 2.08 10.71 35.25
C ALA A 111 1.85 11.83 36.28
N ALA A 112 1.33 12.98 35.82
CA ALA A 112 1.03 14.10 36.70
C ALA A 112 0.12 13.63 37.85
N PRO A 113 0.31 14.13 39.09
CA PRO A 113 -0.58 13.78 40.19
C PRO A 113 -1.99 14.25 39.83
N GLN A 114 -2.97 13.35 39.99
CA GLN A 114 -4.38 13.72 40.03
C GLN A 114 -4.61 14.43 41.37
N GLU A 115 -4.98 15.70 41.34
CA GLU A 115 -5.64 16.38 42.47
C GLU A 115 -7.15 16.12 42.44
#